data_AF-A0A1W9TCL8-F1
#
_entry.id   AF-A0A1W9TCL8-F1
#
_cell.length_a   1.000
_cell.length_b   1.000
_cell.length_c   1.000
_cell.angle_alpha   90.00
_cell.angle_beta   90.00
_cell.angle_gamma   90.00
#
_symmetry.space_group_name_H-M   'P 1'
#
loop_
_entity.id
_entity.type
_entity.pdbx_description
1 polymer ?
#
loop_
_entity_poly.entity_id
_entity_poly.type
_entity_poly.pdbx_seq_one_letter_code
_entity_poly.pdbx_strand_id
1 'polypeptide(L)'
;MKMKNKRMYLLLLGVFSVTLFLSSCRDRETEVSPFKGGFISKYGRYTTEPGKYTIDVSEHPRGILKYHVCKQDGTILIDSNKSDIAVGIYQKWRLYWDNDTEYLWIDSSDRGIYVWIKQADGSYIHDGLQLGKEPSFKDNIPEALRDKIRHKLKN
;
A
#
# COMPACT_ATOMS: atom_id res chain seq x y z
N MET A 1 -62.06 -13.49 -15.36
CA MET A 1 -60.73 -13.33 -15.98
C MET A 1 -59.85 -12.44 -15.09
N LYS A 2 -58.72 -12.99 -14.61
CA LYS A 2 -57.45 -12.34 -14.20
C LYS A 2 -57.48 -10.99 -13.44
N MET A 3 -57.62 -11.03 -12.10
CA MET A 3 -57.14 -9.92 -11.23
C MET A 3 -56.44 -10.35 -9.93
N LYS A 4 -56.19 -11.65 -9.69
CA LYS A 4 -55.46 -12.10 -8.48
C LYS A 4 -53.93 -12.09 -8.62
N ASN A 5 -53.39 -11.98 -9.85
CA ASN A 5 -51.94 -12.13 -10.06
C ASN A 5 -51.15 -10.81 -9.94
N LYS A 6 -51.80 -9.63 -10.04
CA LYS A 6 -51.09 -8.33 -10.02
C LYS A 6 -50.41 -8.03 -8.68
N ARG A 7 -51.00 -8.44 -7.56
CA ARG A 7 -50.41 -8.28 -6.21
C ARG A 7 -49.18 -9.17 -6.02
N MET A 8 -49.18 -10.37 -6.62
CA MET A 8 -48.06 -11.29 -6.55
C MET A 8 -46.84 -10.76 -7.32
N TYR A 9 -47.05 -10.15 -8.50
CA TYR A 9 -45.96 -9.55 -9.26
C TYR A 9 -45.34 -8.33 -8.55
N LEU A 10 -46.13 -7.50 -7.87
CA LEU A 10 -45.61 -6.36 -7.10
C LEU A 10 -44.75 -6.81 -5.91
N LEU A 11 -45.14 -7.89 -5.22
CA LEU A 11 -44.33 -8.47 -4.14
C LEU A 11 -43.01 -9.05 -4.67
N LEU A 12 -43.06 -9.78 -5.79
CA LEU A 12 -41.85 -10.33 -6.42
C LEU A 12 -40.89 -9.22 -6.88
N LEU A 13 -41.42 -8.12 -7.44
CA LEU A 13 -40.61 -6.99 -7.89
C LEU A 13 -39.95 -6.25 -6.72
N GLY A 14 -40.65 -6.13 -5.58
CA GLY A 14 -40.10 -5.57 -4.35
C GLY A 14 -38.95 -6.41 -3.78
N VAL A 15 -39.13 -7.73 -3.69
CA VAL A 15 -38.08 -8.65 -3.21
C VAL A 15 -36.86 -8.64 -4.14
N PHE A 16 -37.08 -8.62 -5.45
CA PHE A 16 -35.99 -8.54 -6.44
C PHE A 16 -35.22 -7.22 -6.35
N SER A 17 -35.91 -6.11 -6.13
CA SER A 17 -35.27 -4.80 -5.95
C SER A 17 -34.41 -4.77 -4.69
N VAL A 18 -34.92 -5.27 -3.56
CA VAL A 18 -34.18 -5.31 -2.28
C VAL A 18 -32.94 -6.19 -2.37
N THR A 19 -33.02 -7.34 -3.04
CA THR A 19 -31.87 -8.25 -3.23
C THR A 19 -30.80 -7.67 -4.13
N LEU A 20 -31.15 -6.90 -5.17
CA LEU A 20 -30.19 -6.15 -5.98
C LEU A 20 -29.49 -5.04 -5.19
N PHE A 21 -30.22 -4.32 -4.32
CA PHE A 21 -29.62 -3.29 -3.47
C PHE A 21 -28.65 -3.88 -2.43
N LEU A 22 -28.98 -5.02 -1.82
CA LEU A 22 -28.09 -5.70 -0.88
C LEU A 22 -26.83 -6.29 -1.56
N SER A 23 -26.94 -6.68 -2.84
CA SER A 23 -25.81 -7.21 -3.61
C SER A 23 -24.81 -6.13 -4.05
N SER A 24 -25.25 -4.86 -4.09
CA SER A 24 -24.41 -3.72 -4.48
C SER A 24 -23.57 -3.14 -3.33
N CYS A 25 -23.83 -3.54 -2.10
CA CYS A 25 -23.02 -3.21 -0.92
C CYS A 25 -22.04 -4.33 -0.56
N ARG A 26 -21.62 -5.13 -1.53
CA ARG A 26 -20.45 -6.00 -1.32
C ARG A 26 -19.23 -5.12 -1.48
N ASP A 27 -18.70 -4.64 -0.36
CA ASP A 27 -17.39 -3.99 -0.32
C ASP A 27 -16.43 -4.84 -1.15
N ARG A 28 -15.82 -4.18 -2.13
CA ARG A 28 -14.79 -4.79 -2.96
C ARG A 28 -13.58 -4.96 -2.05
N GLU A 29 -13.61 -6.02 -1.22
CA GLU A 29 -12.47 -6.45 -0.44
C GLU A 29 -11.31 -6.54 -1.41
N THR A 30 -10.43 -5.56 -1.31
CA THR A 30 -9.21 -5.55 -2.11
C THR A 30 -8.43 -6.75 -1.59
N GLU A 31 -8.33 -7.80 -2.41
CA GLU A 31 -7.74 -9.08 -2.02
C GLU A 31 -6.45 -8.83 -1.25
N VAL A 32 -6.46 -9.20 0.03
CA VAL A 32 -5.29 -9.05 0.90
C VAL A 32 -4.30 -10.12 0.49
N SER A 33 -3.24 -9.70 -0.20
CA SER A 33 -2.19 -10.61 -0.63
C SER A 33 -1.16 -10.75 0.51
N PRO A 34 -0.88 -11.96 1.01
CA PRO A 34 0.19 -12.15 1.98
C PRO A 34 1.52 -11.74 1.36
N PHE A 35 2.24 -10.83 2.02
CA PHE A 35 3.55 -10.38 1.59
C PHE A 35 4.61 -11.34 2.10
N LYS A 36 5.01 -12.28 1.24
CA LYS A 36 6.03 -13.31 1.54
C LYS A 36 7.47 -12.79 1.32
N GLY A 37 7.69 -11.50 1.50
CA GLY A 37 8.92 -10.82 1.13
C GLY A 37 9.01 -10.48 -0.37
N GLY A 38 10.02 -9.70 -0.73
CA GLY A 38 10.27 -9.25 -2.11
C GLY A 38 9.69 -7.86 -2.42
N PHE A 39 9.52 -7.56 -3.70
CA PHE A 39 9.07 -6.23 -4.15
C PHE A 39 7.56 -6.18 -4.37
N ILE A 40 6.92 -5.13 -3.87
CA ILE A 40 5.56 -4.75 -4.21
C ILE A 40 5.63 -3.78 -5.40
N SER A 41 5.11 -4.19 -6.54
CA SER A 41 5.09 -3.42 -7.80
C SER A 41 3.69 -3.28 -8.40
N LYS A 42 2.67 -3.67 -7.63
CA LYS A 42 1.26 -3.61 -8.01
C LYS A 42 0.46 -2.92 -6.92
N TYR A 43 -0.66 -2.33 -7.32
CA TYR A 43 -1.63 -1.78 -6.39
C TYR A 43 -2.34 -2.91 -5.65
N GLY A 44 -2.72 -2.63 -4.40
CA GLY A 44 -3.40 -3.59 -3.55
C GLY A 44 -3.07 -3.42 -2.08
N ARG A 45 -3.61 -4.32 -1.28
CA ARG A 45 -3.39 -4.43 0.15
C ARG A 45 -2.48 -5.61 0.43
N TYR A 46 -1.39 -5.37 1.12
CA TYR A 46 -0.37 -6.37 1.43
C TYR A 46 -0.19 -6.49 2.94
N THR A 47 -0.10 -7.71 3.46
CA THR A 47 0.17 -7.93 4.89
C THR A 47 1.55 -8.54 5.07
N THR A 48 2.40 -7.86 5.82
CA THR A 48 3.72 -8.38 6.24
C THR A 48 3.53 -9.61 7.10
N GLU A 49 4.37 -10.64 7.02
CA GLU A 49 4.33 -11.77 7.97
C GLU A 49 5.04 -11.38 9.27
N PRO A 50 4.49 -11.61 10.49
CA PRO A 50 3.31 -12.42 10.88
C PRO A 50 1.98 -11.61 10.99
N GLY A 51 1.62 -10.84 9.98
CA GLY A 51 0.44 -9.98 9.94
C GLY A 51 0.60 -8.65 10.66
N LYS A 52 1.83 -8.25 11.02
CA LYS A 52 2.09 -7.11 11.92
C LYS A 52 1.72 -5.76 11.33
N TYR A 53 1.95 -5.62 10.03
CA TYR A 53 1.69 -4.40 9.27
C TYR A 53 0.89 -4.68 8.00
N THR A 54 0.03 -3.74 7.65
CA THR A 54 -0.69 -3.68 6.38
C THR A 54 -0.11 -2.55 5.54
N ILE A 55 0.25 -2.83 4.31
CA ILE A 55 0.76 -1.88 3.31
C ILE A 55 -0.31 -1.74 2.24
N ASP A 56 -0.93 -0.57 2.18
CA ASP A 56 -1.97 -0.25 1.21
C ASP A 56 -1.38 0.62 0.10
N VAL A 57 -1.38 0.11 -1.13
CA VAL A 57 -0.81 0.77 -2.32
C VAL A 57 -1.92 1.07 -3.32
N SER A 58 -2.02 2.34 -3.72
CA SER A 58 -3.12 2.88 -4.52
C SER A 58 -2.64 4.02 -5.41
N GLU A 59 -3.51 4.42 -6.34
CA GLU A 59 -3.29 5.58 -7.18
C GLU A 59 -3.91 6.84 -6.57
N HIS A 60 -3.16 7.95 -6.56
CA HIS A 60 -3.71 9.27 -6.33
C HIS A 60 -4.22 9.87 -7.66
N PRO A 61 -5.34 10.61 -7.70
CA PRO A 61 -5.91 11.20 -8.93
C PRO A 61 -5.01 12.14 -9.76
N ARG A 62 -3.82 12.45 -9.25
CA ARG A 62 -2.82 13.31 -9.93
C ARG A 62 -1.70 12.49 -10.58
N GLY A 63 -1.88 11.19 -10.74
CA GLY A 63 -0.84 10.30 -11.26
C GLY A 63 0.32 10.08 -10.28
N ILE A 64 0.05 10.18 -8.97
CA ILE A 64 1.05 10.00 -7.90
C ILE A 64 0.80 8.66 -7.20
N LEU A 65 1.86 7.91 -6.95
CA LEU A 65 1.80 6.67 -6.19
C LEU A 65 1.44 6.99 -4.73
N LYS A 66 0.33 6.46 -4.25
CA LYS A 66 -0.09 6.56 -2.86
C LYS A 66 0.19 5.25 -2.13
N TYR A 67 0.87 5.32 -1.01
CA TYR A 67 1.04 4.18 -0.13
C TYR A 67 0.98 4.60 1.34
N HIS A 68 0.47 3.72 2.18
CA HIS A 68 0.54 3.89 3.62
C HIS A 68 0.78 2.54 4.32
N VAL A 69 1.42 2.60 5.48
CA VAL A 69 1.68 1.44 6.32
C VAL A 69 0.92 1.61 7.62
N CYS A 70 0.09 0.63 7.94
CA CYS A 70 -0.73 0.59 9.15
C CYS A 70 -0.31 -0.56 10.06
N LYS A 71 -0.46 -0.36 11.37
CA LYS A 71 -0.51 -1.46 12.35
C LYS A 71 -1.85 -2.21 12.24
N GLN A 72 -1.93 -3.36 12.91
CA GLN A 72 -3.17 -4.15 13.03
C GLN A 72 -4.34 -3.37 13.64
N ASP A 73 -4.06 -2.41 14.52
CA ASP A 73 -5.07 -1.55 15.15
C ASP A 73 -5.56 -0.41 14.23
N GLY A 74 -5.05 -0.31 13.00
CA GLY A 74 -5.37 0.74 12.03
C GLY A 74 -4.53 2.02 12.18
N THR A 75 -3.61 2.09 13.14
CA THR A 75 -2.72 3.24 13.29
C THR A 75 -1.80 3.37 12.08
N ILE A 76 -1.87 4.52 11.39
CA ILE A 76 -1.01 4.84 10.25
C ILE A 76 0.38 5.24 10.75
N LEU A 77 1.40 4.48 10.34
CA LEU A 77 2.82 4.72 10.64
C LEU A 77 3.51 5.52 9.55
N ILE A 78 3.22 5.19 8.28
CA ILE A 78 3.76 5.85 7.11
C ILE A 78 2.60 6.29 6.24
N ASP A 79 2.62 7.53 5.77
CA ASP A 79 1.66 8.07 4.82
C ASP A 79 2.42 8.86 3.75
N SER A 80 2.38 8.36 2.52
CA SER A 80 3.05 8.99 1.38
C SER A 80 2.51 10.39 1.06
N ASN A 81 1.36 10.80 1.59
CA ASN A 81 0.85 12.17 1.39
C ASN A 81 1.52 13.19 2.31
N LYS A 82 2.16 12.73 3.39
CA LYS A 82 2.93 13.57 4.33
C LYS A 82 4.39 13.75 3.89
N SER A 83 4.72 13.20 2.72
CA SER A 83 6.03 13.19 2.12
C SER A 83 6.14 14.28 1.06
N ASP A 84 7.27 14.99 1.04
CA ASP A 84 7.60 15.93 -0.05
C ASP A 84 8.02 15.20 -1.36
N ILE A 85 8.16 13.86 -1.32
CA ILE A 85 8.58 13.03 -2.46
C ILE A 85 7.34 12.47 -3.15
N ALA A 86 6.97 13.09 -4.27
CA ALA A 86 5.93 12.58 -5.15
C ALA A 86 6.52 11.64 -6.22
N VAL A 87 6.24 10.34 -6.11
CA VAL A 87 6.56 9.32 -7.12
C VAL A 87 5.45 9.22 -8.15
N GLY A 88 5.80 9.33 -9.44
CA GLY A 88 4.84 9.18 -10.52
C GLY A 88 4.43 7.72 -10.78
N ILE A 89 3.14 7.47 -11.04
CA ILE A 89 2.65 6.12 -11.35
C ILE A 89 3.00 5.62 -12.75
N TYR A 90 3.30 6.54 -13.67
CA TYR A 90 3.62 6.22 -15.08
C TYR A 90 5.06 5.72 -15.25
N GLN A 91 5.81 5.67 -14.16
CA GLN A 91 7.20 5.31 -14.08
C GLN A 91 7.33 3.95 -13.38
N LYS A 92 8.47 3.28 -13.54
CA LYS A 92 8.69 2.02 -12.83
C LYS A 92 8.92 2.35 -11.36
N TRP A 93 8.10 1.78 -10.50
CA TRP A 93 8.23 1.89 -9.06
C TRP A 93 8.18 0.51 -8.42
N ARG A 94 8.78 0.40 -7.24
CA ARG A 94 8.65 -0.76 -6.37
C ARG A 94 8.86 -0.36 -4.92
N LEU A 95 8.08 -0.98 -4.05
CA LEU A 95 8.16 -0.89 -2.60
C LEU A 95 8.81 -2.18 -2.07
N TYR A 96 9.59 -2.08 -1.01
CA TYR A 96 10.10 -3.22 -0.27
C TYR A 96 10.01 -2.94 1.22
N TRP A 97 9.36 -3.85 1.94
CA TRP A 97 9.30 -3.81 3.39
C TRP A 97 10.38 -4.72 3.98
N ASP A 98 11.29 -4.12 4.74
CA ASP A 98 12.38 -4.81 5.41
C ASP A 98 11.91 -5.32 6.77
N ASN A 99 11.72 -6.64 6.89
CA ASN A 99 11.22 -7.22 8.15
C ASN A 99 12.20 -7.09 9.32
N ASP A 100 13.50 -6.96 9.05
CA ASP A 100 14.53 -6.90 10.09
C ASP A 100 14.64 -5.50 10.70
N THR A 101 14.68 -4.48 9.83
CA THR A 101 14.86 -3.08 10.26
C THR A 101 13.54 -2.31 10.37
N GLU A 102 12.44 -2.90 9.86
CA GLU A 102 11.14 -2.24 9.68
C GLU A 102 11.26 -0.97 8.83
N TYR A 103 12.13 -0.97 7.82
CA TYR A 103 12.25 0.13 6.88
C TYR A 103 11.37 -0.11 5.66
N LEU A 104 10.74 0.96 5.16
CA LEU A 104 10.04 0.92 3.88
C LEU A 104 10.91 1.57 2.81
N TRP A 105 11.38 0.76 1.89
CA TRP A 105 12.22 1.17 0.79
C TRP A 105 11.41 1.34 -0.47
N ILE A 106 11.78 2.35 -1.26
CA ILE A 106 11.05 2.69 -2.46
C ILE A 106 12.05 3.07 -3.54
N ASP A 107 11.93 2.42 -4.68
CA ASP A 107 12.74 2.66 -5.86
C ASP A 107 11.84 3.10 -6.99
N SER A 108 12.08 4.30 -7.50
CA SER A 108 11.35 4.86 -8.63
C SER A 108 12.28 5.36 -9.72
N SER A 109 11.94 5.13 -10.99
CA SER A 109 12.78 5.57 -12.11
C SER A 109 12.86 7.09 -12.27
N ASP A 110 11.88 7.85 -11.78
CA ASP A 110 11.86 9.32 -11.81
C ASP A 110 12.52 9.99 -10.60
N ARG A 111 12.37 9.41 -9.40
CA ARG A 111 12.86 9.98 -8.13
C ARG A 111 14.09 9.29 -7.54
N GLY A 112 14.45 8.12 -8.03
CA GLY A 112 15.52 7.29 -7.47
C GLY A 112 15.06 6.52 -6.24
N ILE A 113 16.02 6.18 -5.38
CA ILE A 113 15.83 5.34 -4.20
C ILE A 113 15.64 6.22 -2.97
N TYR A 114 14.60 5.93 -2.19
CA TYR A 114 14.31 6.57 -0.92
C TYR A 114 13.80 5.55 0.11
N VAL A 115 13.91 5.90 1.40
CA VAL A 115 13.67 4.97 2.50
C VAL A 115 12.99 5.69 3.66
N TRP A 116 11.94 5.09 4.21
CA TRP A 116 11.36 5.49 5.48
C TRP A 116 12.08 4.78 6.61
N ILE A 117 12.70 5.56 7.50
CA ILE A 117 13.52 5.03 8.59
C ILE A 117 12.74 5.13 9.88
N LYS A 118 12.56 3.99 10.54
CA LYS A 118 11.98 3.93 11.87
C LYS A 118 12.95 4.52 12.91
N GLN A 119 12.45 5.45 13.72
CA GLN A 119 13.15 6.09 14.82
C GLN A 119 12.99 5.31 16.13
N ALA A 120 13.81 5.65 17.13
CA ALA A 120 13.79 5.02 18.45
C ALA A 120 12.44 5.20 19.18
N ASP A 121 11.76 6.32 18.94
CA ASP A 121 10.42 6.61 19.50
C ASP A 121 9.28 5.88 18.76
N GLY A 122 9.61 5.10 17.73
CA GLY A 122 8.66 4.37 16.88
C GLY A 122 8.02 5.20 15.77
N SER A 123 8.36 6.48 15.65
CA SER A 123 7.98 7.32 14.51
C SER A 123 8.80 6.96 13.27
N TYR A 124 8.38 7.46 12.11
CA TYR A 124 9.11 7.30 10.85
C TYR A 124 9.55 8.66 10.35
N ILE A 125 10.83 8.81 10.04
CA ILE A 125 11.34 10.01 9.38
C ILE A 125 11.31 9.84 7.87
N HIS A 126 10.92 10.94 7.24
CA HIS A 126 10.75 11.08 5.81
C HIS A 126 11.99 11.65 5.11
N ASP A 127 13.10 11.89 5.84
CA ASP A 127 14.40 12.22 5.25
C ASP A 127 15.07 10.98 4.66
N GLY A 128 14.34 10.32 3.76
CA GLY A 128 14.87 9.23 2.96
C GLY A 128 16.17 9.71 2.36
N LEU A 129 17.28 9.06 2.74
CA LEU A 129 18.52 9.25 1.99
C LEU A 129 18.13 9.05 0.53
N GLN A 130 18.19 10.12 -0.25
CA GLN A 130 18.24 9.97 -1.69
C GLN A 130 19.60 9.33 -1.95
N LEU A 131 19.58 8.03 -2.16
CA LEU A 131 20.78 7.24 -2.42
C LEU A 131 21.25 7.43 -3.87
N GLY A 132 20.64 8.38 -4.60
CA GLY A 132 20.89 8.66 -6.00
C GLY A 132 20.35 7.57 -6.92
N LYS A 133 20.83 7.57 -8.16
CA LYS A 133 20.58 6.53 -9.16
C LYS A 133 21.69 5.49 -9.09
N GLU A 134 21.91 4.89 -7.92
CA GLU A 134 22.79 3.71 -7.87
C GLU A 134 22.19 2.58 -8.72
N PRO A 135 23.01 1.71 -9.33
CA PRO A 135 22.56 0.72 -10.29
C PRO A 135 21.69 -0.35 -9.63
N SER A 136 20.39 -0.04 -9.53
CA SER A 136 19.21 -0.88 -9.34
C SER A 136 19.23 -1.89 -8.18
N PHE A 137 18.16 -1.91 -7.38
CA PHE A 137 17.78 -3.07 -6.54
C PHE A 137 17.43 -4.31 -7.39
N LYS A 138 18.29 -4.76 -8.32
CA LYS A 138 17.89 -5.73 -9.34
C LYS A 138 17.23 -6.97 -8.74
N ASP A 139 17.76 -7.44 -7.60
CA ASP A 139 17.26 -8.64 -6.92
C ASP A 139 17.07 -8.50 -5.39
N ASN A 140 17.74 -7.57 -4.71
CA ASN A 140 17.65 -7.35 -3.25
C ASN A 140 18.09 -5.93 -2.87
N ILE A 141 17.86 -5.54 -1.61
CA ILE A 141 18.50 -4.37 -0.99
C ILE A 141 19.97 -4.69 -0.76
N PRO A 142 20.92 -4.03 -1.45
CA PRO A 142 22.34 -4.24 -1.21
C PRO A 142 22.67 -3.94 0.27
N GLU A 143 23.36 -4.86 0.96
CA GLU A 143 23.80 -4.64 2.36
C GLU A 143 24.61 -3.34 2.50
N ALA A 144 25.36 -2.97 1.46
CA ALA A 144 26.07 -1.69 1.38
C ALA A 144 25.17 -0.46 1.58
N LEU A 145 23.91 -0.49 1.11
CA LEU A 145 22.94 0.59 1.33
C LEU A 145 22.41 0.58 2.77
N ARG A 146 22.22 -0.61 3.37
CA ARG A 146 21.88 -0.72 4.81
C ARG A 146 23.00 -0.13 5.67
N ASP A 147 24.26 -0.44 5.36
CA ASP A 147 25.42 0.04 6.10
C ASP A 147 25.63 1.55 5.96
N LYS A 148 25.41 2.11 4.76
CA LYS A 148 25.43 3.57 4.56
C LYS A 148 24.42 4.29 5.46
N ILE A 149 23.20 3.74 5.58
CA ILE A 149 22.17 4.30 6.47
C ILE A 149 22.60 4.15 7.94
N ARG A 150 23.05 2.97 8.36
CA ARG A 150 23.54 2.72 9.73
C ARG A 150 24.63 3.70 10.14
N HIS A 151 25.58 3.99 9.24
CA HIS A 151 26.64 4.96 9.51
C HIS A 151 26.11 6.39 9.60
N LYS A 152 25.18 6.79 8.73
CA LYS A 152 24.61 8.15 8.77
C LYS A 152 23.77 8.40 10.02
N LEU A 153 23.09 7.37 10.54
CA LEU A 153 22.27 7.47 11.76
C LEU A 153 23.10 7.52 13.05
N LYS A 154 24.39 7.18 13.01
CA LYS A 154 25.30 7.20 14.18
C LYS A 154 26.02 8.55 14.38
N ASN A 155 25.98 9.42 13.38
CA ASN A 155 26.61 10.75 13.39
C ASN A 155 25.54 11.83 13.51
#